data_AF-A0A538T624-F1
#
_entry.id   AF-A0A538T624-F1
#
_cell.length_a   1.000
_cell.length_b   1.000
_cell.length_c   1.000
_cell.angle_alpha   90.00
_cell.angle_beta   90.00
_cell.angle_gamma   90.00
#
_symmetry.space_group_name_H-M   'P 1'
#
loop_
_entity.id
_entity.type
_entity.pdbx_description
1 polymer ?
#
loop_
_entity_poly.entity_id
_entity_poly.type
_entity_poly.pdbx_seq_one_letter_code
_entity_poly.pdbx_strand_id
1 'polypeptide(L)'
;MPEPKRERPWLALAAWVLYAFLVAATVILASTTIRLRKELAAANERIANLTRDMGIERGWAATLVSPSARVSKFTLTPSADAALRGRATVDPATRRAVVVFENAIAPSGHTFVVWALHGSTPVSLGAVRPDAKGRAVLRVEDVGDPTTLTALTVSLEADAAPVSEPTGPILMIGSFGD
;
A
#
# COMPACT_ATOMS: atom_id res chain seq x y z
N MET A 1 -4.43 -48.50 -75.76
CA MET A 1 -3.65 -47.24 -75.81
C MET A 1 -4.47 -46.19 -75.07
N PRO A 2 -4.12 -45.79 -73.83
CA PRO A 2 -4.94 -44.86 -73.05
C PRO A 2 -4.63 -43.40 -73.41
N GLU A 3 -5.67 -42.56 -73.52
CA GLU A 3 -5.57 -41.12 -73.76
C GLU A 3 -4.90 -40.38 -72.60
N PRO A 4 -4.07 -39.36 -72.86
CA PRO A 4 -3.53 -38.52 -71.81
C PRO A 4 -4.63 -37.60 -71.27
N LYS A 5 -5.03 -37.87 -70.02
CA LYS A 5 -5.96 -37.04 -69.25
C LYS A 5 -5.35 -35.65 -69.09
N ARG A 6 -5.84 -34.68 -69.85
CA ARG A 6 -5.36 -33.30 -69.85
C ARG A 6 -5.80 -32.62 -68.56
N GLU A 7 -4.97 -32.70 -67.54
CA GLU A 7 -5.20 -32.08 -66.24
C GLU A 7 -5.29 -30.57 -66.43
N ARG A 8 -6.41 -29.97 -66.01
CA ARG A 8 -6.70 -28.54 -66.15
C ARG A 8 -5.97 -27.77 -65.04
N PRO A 9 -4.82 -27.11 -65.31
CA PRO A 9 -3.95 -26.54 -64.28
C PRO A 9 -4.59 -25.36 -63.52
N TRP A 10 -5.66 -24.77 -64.07
CA TRP A 10 -6.37 -23.64 -63.45
C TRP A 10 -7.21 -24.04 -62.23
N LEU A 11 -7.68 -25.29 -62.16
CA LEU A 11 -8.41 -25.79 -60.98
C LEU A 11 -7.49 -26.00 -59.78
N ALA A 12 -6.23 -26.40 -60.02
CA ALA A 12 -5.23 -26.49 -58.97
C ALA A 12 -4.90 -25.12 -58.38
N LEU A 13 -4.73 -24.09 -59.22
CA LEU A 13 -4.52 -22.70 -58.76
C LEU A 13 -5.71 -22.17 -57.95
N ALA A 14 -6.95 -22.43 -58.37
CA ALA A 14 -8.14 -22.04 -57.63
C ALA A 14 -8.23 -22.71 -56.25
N ALA A 15 -7.84 -23.99 -56.14
CA ALA A 15 -7.81 -24.71 -54.88
C ALA A 15 -6.76 -24.12 -53.91
N TRP A 16 -5.57 -23.75 -54.41
CA TRP A 16 -4.54 -23.09 -53.60
C TRP A 16 -4.98 -21.71 -53.09
N VAL A 17 -5.69 -20.93 -53.91
CA VAL A 17 -6.23 -19.62 -53.51
C VAL A 17 -7.31 -19.77 -52.42
N LEU A 18 -8.22 -20.74 -52.57
CA LEU A 18 -9.25 -21.01 -51.56
C LEU A 18 -8.64 -21.48 -50.24
N TYR A 19 -7.63 -22.35 -50.31
CA TYR A 19 -6.89 -22.81 -49.14
C TYR A 19 -6.16 -21.65 -48.44
N ALA A 20 -5.45 -20.81 -49.19
CA ALA A 20 -4.78 -19.63 -48.65
C ALA A 20 -5.77 -18.66 -47.98
N PHE A 21 -6.95 -18.46 -48.57
CA PHE A 21 -8.00 -17.63 -47.99
C PHE A 21 -8.54 -18.20 -46.67
N LEU A 22 -8.81 -19.52 -46.61
CA LEU A 22 -9.27 -20.19 -45.39
C LEU A 22 -8.22 -20.14 -44.28
N VAL A 23 -6.95 -20.36 -44.61
CA VAL A 23 -5.85 -20.23 -43.65
C VAL A 23 -5.73 -18.79 -43.14
N ALA A 24 -5.77 -17.80 -44.02
CA ALA A 24 -5.72 -16.39 -43.64
C ALA A 24 -6.90 -16.00 -42.72
N ALA A 25 -8.13 -16.41 -43.07
CA ALA A 25 -9.31 -16.18 -42.24
C ALA A 25 -9.17 -16.81 -40.85
N THR A 26 -8.67 -18.04 -40.78
CA THR A 26 -8.45 -18.76 -39.51
C THR A 26 -7.42 -18.03 -38.64
N VAL A 27 -6.32 -17.55 -39.24
CA VAL A 27 -5.29 -16.78 -38.53
C VAL A 27 -5.84 -15.46 -38.00
N ILE A 28 -6.66 -14.77 -38.79
CA ILE A 28 -7.31 -13.51 -38.36
C ILE A 28 -8.27 -13.78 -37.18
N LEU A 29 -9.12 -14.81 -37.25
CA LEU A 29 -10.02 -15.19 -36.15
C LEU A 29 -9.26 -15.63 -34.89
N ALA A 30 -8.16 -16.38 -35.05
CA ALA A 30 -7.31 -16.76 -33.93
C ALA A 30 -6.67 -15.53 -33.27
N SER A 31 -6.19 -14.59 -34.08
CA SER A 31 -5.54 -13.37 -33.57
C SER A 31 -6.49 -12.46 -32.81
N THR A 32 -7.74 -12.31 -33.27
CA THR A 32 -8.77 -11.51 -32.59
C THR A 32 -9.18 -12.17 -31.28
N THR A 33 -9.34 -13.50 -31.26
CA THR A 33 -9.60 -14.26 -30.03
C THR A 33 -8.48 -14.10 -29.01
N ILE A 34 -7.22 -14.15 -29.44
CA ILE A 34 -6.06 -13.95 -28.55
C ILE A 34 -6.02 -12.51 -28.01
N ARG A 35 -6.29 -11.51 -28.86
CA ARG A 35 -6.34 -10.09 -28.42
C ARG A 35 -7.46 -9.85 -27.40
N LEU A 36 -8.67 -10.33 -27.67
CA LEU A 36 -9.82 -10.21 -26.76
C LEU A 36 -9.55 -10.90 -25.41
N ARG A 37 -8.93 -12.09 -25.43
CA ARG A 37 -8.53 -12.79 -24.19
C ARG A 37 -7.49 -11.99 -23.40
N LYS A 38 -6.52 -11.37 -24.08
CA LYS A 38 -5.52 -10.51 -23.43
C LYS A 38 -6.15 -9.25 -22.83
N GLU A 39 -7.09 -8.63 -23.53
CA GLU A 39 -7.82 -7.46 -23.03
C GLU A 39 -8.69 -7.80 -21.81
N LEU A 40 -9.38 -8.96 -21.84
CA LEU A 40 -10.13 -9.47 -20.67
C LEU A 40 -9.22 -9.78 -19.48
N ALA A 41 -8.06 -10.40 -19.72
CA ALA A 41 -7.09 -10.68 -18.67
C ALA A 41 -6.58 -9.37 -18.04
N ALA A 42 -6.21 -8.39 -18.86
CA ALA A 42 -5.74 -7.09 -18.39
C ALA A 42 -6.86 -6.31 -17.65
N ALA A 43 -8.11 -6.39 -18.11
CA ALA A 43 -9.25 -5.77 -17.44
C ALA A 43 -9.55 -6.42 -16.09
N ASN A 44 -9.54 -7.75 -16.01
CA ASN A 44 -9.73 -8.49 -14.76
C ASN A 44 -8.63 -8.20 -13.74
N GLU A 45 -7.38 -8.08 -14.21
CA GLU A 45 -6.25 -7.72 -13.35
C GLU A 45 -6.40 -6.30 -12.78
N ARG A 46 -6.85 -5.34 -13.60
CA ARG A 46 -7.18 -3.98 -13.14
C ARG A 46 -8.29 -3.99 -12.10
N ILE A 47 -9.37 -4.75 -12.34
CA ILE A 47 -10.49 -4.89 -11.39
C ILE A 47 -10.00 -5.51 -10.07
N ALA A 48 -9.14 -6.54 -10.12
CA ALA A 48 -8.57 -7.17 -8.94
C ALA A 48 -7.71 -6.20 -8.13
N ASN A 49 -6.91 -5.37 -8.80
CA ASN A 49 -6.09 -4.35 -8.15
C ASN A 49 -6.95 -3.25 -7.51
N LEU A 50 -7.94 -2.71 -8.23
CA LEU A 50 -8.90 -1.74 -7.70
C LEU A 50 -9.66 -2.28 -6.48
N THR A 51 -10.09 -3.55 -6.53
CA THR A 51 -10.80 -4.19 -5.42
C THR A 51 -9.89 -4.35 -4.20
N ARG A 52 -8.61 -4.69 -4.42
CA ARG A 52 -7.60 -4.77 -3.35
C ARG A 52 -7.35 -3.41 -2.71
N ASP A 53 -7.21 -2.36 -3.52
CA ASP A 53 -6.99 -0.99 -3.04
C ASP A 53 -8.18 -0.49 -2.21
N MET A 54 -9.41 -0.72 -2.67
CA MET A 54 -10.62 -0.39 -1.90
C MET A 54 -10.72 -1.16 -0.57
N GLY A 55 -10.25 -2.41 -0.52
CA GLY A 55 -10.19 -3.20 0.70
C GLY A 55 -9.22 -2.61 1.73
N ILE A 56 -8.07 -2.13 1.27
CA ILE A 56 -7.08 -1.43 2.11
C ILE A 56 -7.68 -0.13 2.66
N GLU A 57 -8.28 0.70 1.81
CA GLU A 57 -8.92 1.95 2.22
C GLU A 57 -10.05 1.74 3.25
N ARG A 58 -10.94 0.77 3.00
CA ARG A 58 -12.02 0.43 3.94
C ARG A 58 -11.48 -0.12 5.26
N GLY A 59 -10.38 -0.87 5.23
CA GLY A 59 -9.71 -1.37 6.42
C GLY A 59 -9.25 -0.23 7.34
N TRP A 60 -8.68 0.83 6.77
CA TRP A 60 -8.26 2.01 7.54
C TRP A 60 -9.43 2.85 8.06
N ALA A 61 -10.50 2.99 7.26
CA ALA A 61 -11.71 3.66 7.70
C ALA A 61 -12.37 2.90 8.87
N ALA A 62 -12.39 1.57 8.82
CA ALA A 62 -12.91 0.74 9.90
C ALA A 62 -12.11 0.92 11.21
N THR A 63 -10.79 1.01 11.15
CA THR A 63 -9.95 1.30 12.33
C THR A 63 -10.28 2.65 12.98
N LEU A 64 -10.63 3.68 12.19
CA LEU A 64 -10.98 5.01 12.70
C LEU A 64 -12.39 5.09 13.32
N VAL A 65 -13.31 4.22 12.88
CA VAL A 65 -14.72 4.18 13.34
C VAL A 65 -14.94 3.00 14.31
N SER A 66 -13.90 2.23 14.62
CA SER A 66 -13.98 1.06 15.48
C SER A 66 -14.46 1.47 16.87
N PRO A 67 -15.54 0.86 17.40
CA PRO A 67 -16.03 1.14 18.75
C PRO A 67 -15.00 0.83 19.85
N SER A 68 -14.03 -0.05 19.56
CA SER A 68 -12.93 -0.42 20.45
C SER A 68 -11.69 0.46 20.29
N ALA A 69 -11.71 1.46 19.40
CA ALA A 69 -10.57 2.33 19.17
C ALA A 69 -10.21 3.13 20.43
N ARG A 70 -8.97 2.93 20.91
CA ARG A 70 -8.37 3.71 21.99
C ARG A 70 -7.67 4.93 21.39
N VAL A 71 -8.13 6.11 21.78
CA VAL A 71 -7.54 7.37 21.37
C VAL A 71 -6.60 7.85 22.47
N SER A 72 -5.35 8.12 22.12
CA SER A 72 -4.43 8.87 22.98
C SER A 72 -4.07 10.21 22.36
N LYS A 73 -4.20 11.28 23.15
CA LYS A 73 -3.69 12.59 22.79
C LYS A 73 -2.24 12.67 23.27
N PHE A 74 -1.34 13.02 22.37
CA PHE A 74 0.05 13.21 22.76
C PHE A 74 0.21 14.45 23.63
N THR A 75 0.99 14.28 24.69
CA THR A 75 1.49 15.36 25.54
C THR A 75 2.89 15.71 25.10
N LEU A 76 3.16 17.02 24.96
CA LEU A 76 4.49 17.52 24.60
C LEU A 76 5.45 17.39 25.78
N THR A 77 6.71 17.06 25.47
CA THR A 77 7.81 17.18 26.43
C THR A 77 8.42 18.59 26.36
N PRO A 78 9.22 19.02 27.35
CA PRO A 78 9.90 20.31 27.31
C PRO A 78 10.85 20.50 26.12
N SER A 79 11.29 19.40 25.50
CA SER A 79 12.19 19.41 24.34
C SER A 79 11.47 19.66 23.01
N ALA A 80 10.14 19.68 23.00
CA ALA A 80 9.34 19.83 21.81
C ALA A 80 8.91 21.27 21.55
N ASP A 81 8.69 21.61 20.27
CA ASP A 81 8.07 22.85 19.88
C ASP A 81 6.63 22.93 20.45
N ALA A 82 6.29 24.05 21.07
CA ALA A 82 4.97 24.32 21.63
C ALA A 82 3.85 24.29 20.57
N ALA A 83 4.16 24.44 19.28
CA ALA A 83 3.21 24.34 18.18
C ALA A 83 2.92 22.89 17.75
N LEU A 84 3.79 21.93 18.06
CA LEU A 84 3.67 20.54 17.65
C LEU A 84 2.41 19.90 18.25
N ARG A 85 1.60 19.25 17.43
CA ARG A 85 0.41 18.51 17.87
C ARG A 85 0.42 17.12 17.27
N GLY A 86 -0.11 16.18 18.03
CA GLY A 86 -0.20 14.79 17.63
C GLY A 86 -1.37 14.10 18.31
N ARG A 87 -1.95 13.13 17.62
CA ARG A 87 -2.95 12.22 18.18
C ARG A 87 -2.74 10.82 17.62
N ALA A 88 -2.84 9.81 18.47
CA ALA A 88 -2.85 8.42 18.07
C ALA A 88 -4.23 7.82 18.28
N THR A 89 -4.66 6.99 17.33
CA THR A 89 -5.83 6.14 17.45
C THR A 89 -5.37 4.72 17.20
N VAL A 90 -5.55 3.84 18.19
CA VAL A 90 -5.15 2.43 18.14
C VAL A 90 -6.42 1.60 18.20
N ASP A 91 -6.58 0.64 17.31
CA ASP A 91 -7.63 -0.38 17.44
C ASP A 91 -7.01 -1.67 18.02
N PRO A 92 -7.33 -2.02 19.28
CA PRO A 92 -6.84 -3.24 19.92
C PRO A 92 -7.28 -4.51 19.19
N ALA A 93 -8.43 -4.51 18.51
CA ALA A 93 -8.94 -5.70 17.84
C ALA A 93 -8.10 -6.08 16.63
N THR A 94 -7.66 -5.09 15.85
CA THR A 94 -6.85 -5.31 14.65
C THR A 94 -5.37 -5.02 14.85
N ARG A 95 -4.96 -4.54 16.04
CA ARG A 95 -3.61 -4.06 16.35
C ARG A 95 -3.10 -2.95 15.43
N ARG A 96 -4.01 -2.25 14.77
CA ARG A 96 -3.65 -1.17 13.84
C ARG A 96 -3.64 0.15 14.57
N ALA A 97 -2.81 1.08 14.11
CA ALA A 97 -2.86 2.45 14.59
C ALA A 97 -2.75 3.47 13.46
N VAL A 98 -3.41 4.59 13.69
CA VAL A 98 -3.27 5.80 12.87
C VAL A 98 -2.76 6.91 13.80
N VAL A 99 -1.60 7.44 13.44
CA VAL A 99 -0.95 8.54 14.16
C VAL A 99 -0.96 9.76 13.27
N VAL A 100 -1.59 10.83 13.73
CA VAL A 100 -1.74 12.08 12.98
C VAL A 100 -0.93 13.16 13.66
N PHE A 101 -0.19 13.93 12.87
CA PHE A 101 0.63 15.05 13.30
C PHE A 101 0.21 16.34 12.60
N GLU A 102 0.30 17.44 13.35
CA GLU A 102 0.11 18.80 12.85
C GLU A 102 1.26 19.69 13.37
N ASN A 103 1.68 20.65 12.53
CA ASN A 103 2.83 21.53 12.79
C ASN A 103 4.13 20.76 13.13
N ALA A 104 4.29 19.55 12.58
CA ALA A 104 5.50 18.78 12.67
C ALA A 104 6.53 19.29 11.65
N ILE A 105 7.42 20.19 12.08
CA ILE A 105 8.50 20.70 11.24
C ILE A 105 9.80 20.08 11.75
N ALA A 106 10.36 19.15 10.96
CA ALA A 106 11.63 18.53 11.30
C ALA A 106 12.80 19.45 10.89
N PRO A 107 13.81 19.65 11.75
CA PRO A 107 15.08 20.26 11.35
C PRO A 107 15.74 19.47 10.22
N SER A 108 16.57 20.14 9.41
CA SER A 108 17.30 19.47 8.33
C SER A 108 18.15 18.31 8.85
N GLY A 109 18.08 17.16 8.18
CA GLY A 109 18.82 15.95 8.54
C GLY A 109 18.21 15.14 9.67
N HIS A 110 16.97 15.46 10.08
CA HIS A 110 16.24 14.76 11.13
C HIS A 110 14.87 14.31 10.66
N THR A 111 14.38 13.22 11.25
CA THR A 111 13.04 12.68 11.04
C THR A 111 12.40 12.39 12.38
N PHE A 112 11.08 12.55 12.46
CA PHE A 112 10.34 12.04 13.59
C PHE A 112 10.22 10.52 13.47
N VAL A 113 10.32 9.80 14.58
CA VAL A 113 10.10 8.35 14.63
C VAL A 113 9.09 8.07 15.74
N VAL A 114 8.10 7.24 15.43
CA VAL A 114 7.09 6.80 16.40
C VAL A 114 7.48 5.45 16.97
N TRP A 115 7.31 5.30 18.28
CA TRP A 115 7.65 4.10 19.03
C TRP A 115 6.45 3.63 19.83
N ALA A 116 6.22 2.31 19.85
CA ALA A 116 5.36 1.63 20.81
C ALA A 116 6.18 1.25 22.04
N LEU A 117 5.69 1.59 23.22
CA LEU A 117 6.24 1.12 24.49
C LEU A 117 5.43 -0.06 24.98
N HIS A 118 6.05 -1.24 25.01
CA HIS A 118 5.54 -2.43 25.68
C HIS A 118 6.28 -2.59 27.00
N GLY A 119 5.71 -2.08 28.09
CA GLY A 119 6.44 -1.91 29.34
C GLY A 119 7.63 -0.96 29.17
N SER A 120 8.86 -1.45 29.34
CA SER A 120 10.09 -0.66 29.19
C SER A 120 10.77 -0.80 27.82
N THR A 121 10.21 -1.61 26.91
CA THR A 121 10.84 -1.91 25.62
C THR A 121 10.22 -1.06 24.50
N PRO A 122 10.97 -0.14 23.88
CA PRO A 122 10.52 0.59 22.71
C PRO A 122 10.61 -0.28 21.45
N VAL A 123 9.57 -0.24 20.63
CA VAL A 123 9.50 -0.87 19.31
C VAL A 123 9.23 0.20 18.27
N SER A 124 10.08 0.30 17.25
CA SER A 124 9.90 1.29 16.18
C SER A 124 8.67 0.96 15.34
N LEU A 125 7.76 1.92 15.21
CA LEU A 125 6.56 1.81 14.35
C LEU A 125 6.75 2.49 12.99
N GLY A 126 7.81 3.29 12.85
CA GLY A 126 8.21 3.91 11.59
C GLY A 126 8.51 5.40 11.70
N ALA A 127 9.18 5.89 10.66
CA ALA A 127 9.51 7.29 10.49
C ALA A 127 8.32 8.08 9.91
N VAL A 128 8.15 9.30 10.39
CA VAL A 128 7.10 10.24 9.97
C VAL A 128 7.75 11.32 9.14
N ARG A 129 7.24 11.49 7.91
CA ARG A 129 7.67 12.55 6.99
C ARG A 129 6.53 13.56 6.78
N PRO A 130 6.57 14.71 7.46
CA PRO A 130 5.57 15.75 7.30
C PRO A 130 5.62 16.39 5.91
N ASP A 131 4.46 16.86 5.44
CA ASP A 131 4.34 17.69 4.24
C ASP A 131 4.91 19.10 4.48
N ALA A 132 4.95 19.93 3.43
CA ALA A 132 5.43 21.31 3.53
C ALA A 132 4.61 22.21 4.51
N LYS A 133 3.46 21.74 4.98
CA LYS A 133 2.61 22.40 5.98
C LYS A 133 2.77 21.77 7.37
N GLY A 134 3.71 20.85 7.55
CA GLY A 134 3.95 20.16 8.82
C GLY A 134 2.87 19.13 9.19
N ARG A 135 2.09 18.64 8.21
CA ARG A 135 1.08 17.60 8.45
C ARG A 135 1.61 16.24 8.05
N ALA A 136 1.36 15.24 8.89
CA ALA A 136 1.76 13.88 8.60
C ALA A 136 0.74 12.87 9.12
N VAL A 137 0.62 11.73 8.44
CA VAL A 137 -0.16 10.59 8.90
C VAL A 137 0.70 9.34 8.79
N LEU A 138 0.97 8.69 9.92
CA LEU A 138 1.59 7.38 9.97
C LEU A 138 0.50 6.33 10.18
N ARG A 139 0.48 5.35 9.28
CA ARG A 139 -0.37 4.17 9.34
C ARG A 139 0.47 3.00 9.78
N VAL A 140 0.10 2.39 10.89
CA VAL A 140 0.80 1.27 11.50
C VAL A 140 -0.09 0.05 11.39
N GLU A 141 0.40 -0.97 10.69
CA GLU A 141 -0.33 -2.22 10.47
C GLU A 141 -0.37 -3.11 11.71
N ASP A 142 0.70 -3.08 12.53
CA ASP A 142 0.80 -3.84 13.77
C ASP A 142 1.55 -3.01 14.83
N VAL A 143 0.85 -2.65 15.91
CA VAL A 143 1.42 -2.02 17.10
C VAL A 143 1.93 -3.01 18.12
N GLY A 144 1.95 -4.32 17.81
CA GLY A 144 2.26 -5.38 18.75
C GLY A 144 1.05 -5.74 19.62
N ASP A 145 1.32 -6.39 20.76
CA ASP A 145 0.26 -6.82 21.67
C ASP A 145 -0.38 -5.60 22.38
N PRO A 146 -1.67 -5.30 22.12
CA PRO A 146 -2.34 -4.13 22.69
C PRO A 146 -2.55 -4.24 24.20
N THR A 147 -2.42 -5.43 24.79
CA THR A 147 -2.53 -5.62 26.26
C THR A 147 -1.27 -5.20 26.99
N THR A 148 -0.12 -5.20 26.33
CA THR A 148 1.16 -4.78 26.89
C THR A 148 1.55 -3.37 26.45
N LEU A 149 0.87 -2.81 25.43
CA LEU A 149 1.08 -1.46 24.93
C LEU A 149 0.69 -0.42 26.00
N THR A 150 1.69 0.21 26.59
CA THR A 150 1.50 1.18 27.68
C THR A 150 1.43 2.62 27.16
N ALA A 151 2.21 2.93 26.11
CA ALA A 151 2.28 4.27 25.54
C ALA A 151 2.83 4.25 24.11
N LEU A 152 2.60 5.34 23.38
CA LEU A 152 3.35 5.70 22.19
C LEU A 152 4.25 6.89 22.52
N THR A 153 5.45 6.89 21.97
CA THR A 153 6.36 8.04 22.04
C THR A 153 6.81 8.46 20.66
N VAL A 154 7.19 9.73 20.55
CA VAL A 154 7.71 10.30 19.32
C VAL A 154 9.04 10.93 19.63
N SER A 155 10.10 10.47 18.95
CA SER A 155 11.44 11.03 19.07
C SER A 155 11.83 11.76 17.79
N LEU A 156 12.83 12.63 17.90
CA LEU A 156 13.48 13.26 16.76
C LEU A 156 14.83 12.58 16.53
N GLU A 157 14.91 11.71 15.53
CA GLU A 157 16.12 10.99 15.17
C GLU A 157 16.86 11.68 14.02
N ALA A 158 18.15 11.40 13.87
CA ALA A 158 18.86 11.75 12.65
C ALA A 158 18.35 10.88 11.48
N ASP A 159 18.44 11.36 10.25
CA ASP A 159 18.07 10.62 9.02
C ASP A 159 18.97 9.40 8.72
N ALA A 160 19.74 8.94 9.71
CA ALA A 160 20.63 7.80 9.63
C ALA A 160 19.85 6.46 9.60
N ALA A 161 20.60 5.35 9.60
CA ALA A 161 20.07 4.00 9.52
C ALA A 161 19.00 3.70 10.60
N PRO A 162 18.17 2.65 10.39
CA PRO A 162 17.17 2.25 11.36
C PRO A 162 17.80 1.99 12.73
N VAL A 163 17.37 2.73 13.74
CA VAL A 163 17.82 2.56 15.13
C VAL A 163 16.87 1.59 15.84
N SER A 164 17.43 0.72 16.68
CA SER A 164 16.64 -0.26 17.46
C SER A 164 15.96 0.37 18.68
N GLU A 165 16.45 1.52 19.14
CA GLU A 165 15.95 2.27 20.28
C GLU A 165 16.01 3.78 19.98
N PRO A 166 15.20 4.62 20.65
CA PRO A 166 15.26 6.07 20.48
C PRO A 166 16.63 6.61 20.89
N THR A 167 17.33 7.28 19.98
CA THR A 167 18.63 7.91 20.26
C THR A 167 18.51 9.42 20.43
N GLY A 168 17.47 10.01 19.85
CA GLY A 168 17.16 11.42 19.95
C GLY A 168 16.25 11.79 21.12
N PRO A 169 15.98 13.10 21.31
CA PRO A 169 15.07 13.56 22.34
C PRO A 169 13.65 13.07 22.07
N ILE A 170 12.98 12.60 23.12
CA ILE A 170 11.54 12.33 23.08
C ILE A 170 10.79 13.65 23.10
N LEU A 171 9.97 13.90 22.09
CA LEU A 171 9.21 15.13 21.90
C LEU A 171 7.76 15.01 22.36
N MET A 172 7.18 13.80 22.22
CA MET A 172 5.79 13.58 22.56
C MET A 172 5.60 12.22 23.22
N ILE A 173 4.67 12.17 24.18
CA ILE A 173 4.25 10.94 24.85
C ILE A 173 2.72 10.85 24.83
N GLY A 174 2.19 9.79 24.25
CA GLY A 174 0.77 9.46 24.20
C GLY A 174 0.53 8.22 25.05
N SER A 175 0.09 8.41 26.28
CA SER A 175 -0.24 7.29 27.17
C SER A 175 -1.65 6.77 26.85
N PHE A 176 -1.80 5.46 26.86
CA PHE A 176 -3.10 4.79 26.89
C PHE A 176 -3.30 4.38 28.35
N GLY A 177 -3.72 5.33 29.19
CA GLY A 177 -3.97 5.05 30.60
C GLY A 177 -5.06 4.00 30.79
N ASP A 178 -4.94 3.25 31.89
CA ASP A 178 -5.87 2.22 32.39
C ASP A 178 -7.35 2.65 32.37
#